data_AF-A0A3P7PVT0-F1
#
_entry.id   AF-A0A3P7PVT0-F1
#
_cell.length_a   1.000
_cell.length_b   1.000
_cell.length_c   1.000
_cell.angle_alpha   90.00
_cell.angle_beta   90.00
_cell.angle_gamma   90.00
#
_symmetry.space_group_name_H-M   'P 1'
#
loop_
_entity.id
_entity.type
_entity.pdbx_description
1 polymer ?
#
loop_
_entity_poly.entity_id
_entity_poly.type
_entity_poly.pdbx_seq_one_letter_code
_entity_poly.pdbx_strand_id
1 'polypeptide(L)'
;MARLKRAPIMIGVFSNLAEEFIRFKRSLGFKYESETKCLSRFCRFSQKRGIVKPEISRSLAEEWISPREGEATSTRSHRITCIRQFAIYLNHLGYEAYVIPEIKGLTRDSFVPYILHANR
;
A
#
# COMPACT_ATOMS: atom_id res chain seq x y z
N MET A 1 -20.75 19.81 12.18
CA MET A 1 -19.44 19.52 12.83
C MET A 1 -18.69 18.48 12.01
N ALA A 2 -17.58 18.84 11.37
CA ALA A 2 -16.75 17.87 10.67
C ALA A 2 -16.08 16.96 11.71
N ARG A 3 -16.41 15.66 11.68
CA ARG A 3 -15.78 14.67 12.56
C ARG A 3 -14.29 14.65 12.23
N LEU A 4 -13.45 15.19 13.11
CA LEU A 4 -12.00 15.06 13.03
C LEU A 4 -11.66 13.57 12.92
N LYS A 5 -11.36 13.11 11.71
CA LYS A 5 -10.93 11.72 11.49
C LYS A 5 -9.52 11.64 12.03
N ARG A 6 -9.37 11.11 13.25
CA ARG A 6 -8.04 10.82 13.82
C ARG A 6 -7.26 9.95 12.85
N ALA A 7 -6.01 10.30 12.61
CA ALA A 7 -5.12 9.49 11.79
C ALA A 7 -5.02 8.09 12.42
N PRO A 8 -5.08 7.02 11.62
CA PRO A 8 -4.83 5.67 12.11
C PRO A 8 -3.45 5.58 12.76
N ILE A 9 -3.38 4.96 13.94
CA ILE A 9 -2.10 4.73 14.62
C ILE A 9 -1.34 3.63 13.86
N MET A 10 -0.06 3.86 13.60
CA MET A 10 0.88 2.86 13.09
C MET A 10 1.60 2.21 14.27
N ILE A 11 1.78 0.89 14.26
CA ILE A 11 2.43 0.14 15.34
C ILE A 11 3.36 -0.94 14.81
N GLY A 12 4.28 -1.41 15.65
CA GLY A 12 5.26 -2.42 15.25
C GLY A 12 6.36 -1.85 14.36
N VAL A 13 7.17 -2.73 13.81
CA VAL A 13 8.47 -2.38 13.19
C VAL A 13 8.38 -1.54 11.91
N PHE A 14 7.22 -1.54 11.26
CA PHE A 14 6.97 -0.72 10.08
C PHE A 14 6.39 0.66 10.41
N SER A 15 6.19 1.02 11.68
CA SER A 15 5.42 2.23 12.03
C SER A 15 6.02 3.50 11.45
N ASN A 16 7.30 3.75 11.73
CA ASN A 16 7.99 4.96 11.30
C ASN A 16 8.12 4.99 9.76
N LEU A 17 8.47 3.85 9.16
CA LEU A 17 8.62 3.71 7.71
C LEU A 17 7.29 3.93 6.98
N ALA A 18 6.18 3.45 7.54
CA ALA A 18 4.85 3.69 6.98
C ALA A 18 4.47 5.17 7.05
N GLU A 19 4.76 5.85 8.17
CA GLU A 19 4.52 7.29 8.29
C GLU A 19 5.38 8.11 7.33
N GLU A 20 6.66 7.79 7.20
CA GLU A 20 7.55 8.42 6.24
C GLU A 20 7.09 8.20 4.80
N PHE A 21 6.67 6.98 4.46
CA PHE A 21 6.12 6.70 3.13
C PHE A 21 4.85 7.52 2.85
N ILE A 22 3.93 7.64 3.81
CA ILE A 22 2.76 8.52 3.67
C ILE A 22 3.17 9.98 3.47
N ARG A 23 4.13 10.47 4.26
CA ARG A 23 4.65 11.85 4.13
C ARG A 23 5.28 12.08 2.75
N PHE A 24 6.09 11.13 2.29
CA PHE A 24 6.71 11.14 0.97
C PHE A 24 5.67 11.18 -0.15
N LYS A 25 4.65 10.32 -0.11
CA LYS A 25 3.62 10.34 -1.16
C LYS A 25 2.77 11.62 -1.11
N ARG A 26 2.56 12.21 0.07
CA ARG A 26 1.89 13.51 0.20
C ARG A 26 2.73 14.67 -0.33
N SER A 27 4.05 14.67 -0.14
CA SER A 27 4.91 15.72 -0.70
C SER A 27 4.93 15.69 -2.23
N LEU A 28 4.64 14.53 -2.84
CA LEU A 28 4.43 14.38 -4.29
C LEU A 28 3.01 14.78 -4.75
N GLY A 29 2.15 15.28 -3.86
CA GLY A 29 0.79 15.74 -4.17
C GLY A 29 -0.30 14.67 -4.06
N PHE A 30 0.00 13.44 -3.64
CA PHE A 30 -1.02 12.41 -3.45
C PHE A 30 -1.73 12.54 -2.09
N LYS A 31 -3.07 12.35 -2.03
CA LYS A 31 -3.84 12.46 -0.77
C LYS A 31 -3.51 11.38 0.26
N TYR A 32 -3.46 10.13 -0.20
CA TYR A 32 -3.10 8.94 0.59
C TYR A 32 -3.96 8.70 1.85
N GLU A 33 -5.24 9.06 1.82
CA GLU A 33 -6.17 8.89 2.95
C GLU A 33 -6.53 7.42 3.21
N SER A 34 -6.85 6.67 2.15
CA SER A 34 -7.22 5.26 2.22
C SER A 34 -5.99 4.38 2.51
N GLU A 35 -4.86 4.75 1.93
CA GLU A 35 -3.56 4.10 2.06
C GLU A 35 -3.06 4.18 3.49
N THR A 36 -3.28 5.30 4.18
CA THR A 36 -2.95 5.42 5.62
C THR A 36 -3.67 4.33 6.44
N LYS A 37 -4.95 4.05 6.14
CA LYS A 37 -5.70 2.97 6.81
C LYS A 37 -5.19 1.58 6.40
N CYS A 38 -4.85 1.41 5.13
CA CYS A 38 -4.30 0.16 4.60
C CYS A 38 -2.99 -0.20 5.29
N LEU A 39 -2.03 0.74 5.32
CA LEU A 39 -0.73 0.57 5.98
C LEU A 39 -0.87 0.35 7.48
N SER A 40 -1.77 1.07 8.15
CA SER A 40 -2.04 0.85 9.57
C SER A 40 -2.56 -0.58 9.86
N ARG A 41 -3.39 -1.14 8.97
CA ARG A 41 -3.81 -2.55 9.08
C ARG A 41 -2.66 -3.51 8.78
N PHE A 42 -1.79 -3.20 7.82
CA PHE A 42 -0.60 -4.00 7.52
C PHE A 42 0.38 -4.01 8.70
N CYS A 43 0.66 -2.86 9.31
CA CYS A 43 1.50 -2.72 10.50
C CYS A 43 0.99 -3.58 11.67
N ARG A 44 -0.32 -3.56 11.94
CA ARG A 44 -0.94 -4.44 12.93
C ARG A 44 -0.82 -5.91 12.56
N PHE A 45 -1.01 -6.24 11.28
CA PHE A 45 -0.91 -7.60 10.78
C PHE A 45 0.51 -8.16 10.92
N SER A 46 1.54 -7.40 10.54
CA SER A 46 2.93 -7.81 10.69
C SER A 46 3.33 -7.97 12.16
N GLN A 47 2.87 -7.08 13.05
CA GLN A 47 3.11 -7.23 14.48
C GLN A 47 2.47 -8.51 15.04
N LYS A 48 1.23 -8.83 14.65
CA LYS A 48 0.56 -10.09 15.03
C LYS A 48 1.28 -11.33 14.53
N ARG A 49 2.01 -11.23 13.42
CA ARG A 49 2.86 -12.30 12.88
C ARG A 49 4.25 -12.36 13.49
N GLY A 50 4.54 -11.53 14.50
CA GLY A 50 5.81 -11.53 15.21
C GLY A 50 6.97 -10.95 14.38
N ILE A 51 6.68 -10.11 13.38
CA ILE A 51 7.72 -9.51 12.56
C ILE A 51 8.48 -8.47 13.40
N VAL A 52 9.78 -8.72 13.61
CA VAL A 52 10.68 -7.91 14.46
C VAL A 52 11.70 -7.08 13.67
N LYS A 53 11.78 -7.26 12.35
CA LYS A 53 12.60 -6.46 11.45
C LYS A 53 11.73 -5.88 10.33
N PRO A 54 12.06 -4.69 9.80
CA PRO A 54 11.32 -4.05 8.72
C PRO A 54 11.56 -4.72 7.35
N GLU A 55 11.38 -6.04 7.30
CA GLU A 55 11.58 -6.89 6.12
C GLU A 55 10.23 -7.46 5.69
N ILE A 56 9.90 -7.34 4.41
CA ILE A 56 8.69 -7.95 3.86
C ILE A 56 9.09 -9.25 3.18
N SER A 57 8.94 -10.37 3.88
CA SER A 57 9.15 -11.67 3.26
C SER A 57 8.07 -11.98 2.23
N ARG A 58 8.38 -12.90 1.32
CA ARG A 58 7.40 -13.42 0.36
C ARG A 58 6.17 -14.01 1.07
N SER A 59 6.37 -14.79 2.13
CA SER A 59 5.28 -15.39 2.90
C SER A 59 4.39 -14.35 3.56
N LEU A 60 4.98 -13.31 4.16
CA LEU A 60 4.22 -12.20 4.78
C LEU A 60 3.39 -11.46 3.72
N ALA A 61 3.97 -11.18 2.56
CA ALA A 61 3.30 -10.52 1.46
C ALA A 61 2.15 -11.37 0.89
N GLU A 62 2.40 -12.65 0.59
CA GLU A 62 1.41 -13.59 0.05
C GLU A 62 0.23 -13.77 1.00
N GLU A 63 0.49 -13.91 2.30
CA GLU A 63 -0.55 -14.00 3.31
C GLU A 63 -1.35 -12.69 3.39
N TRP A 64 -0.66 -11.54 3.33
CA TRP A 64 -1.34 -10.25 3.32
C TRP A 64 -2.20 -10.02 2.07
N ILE A 65 -1.88 -10.57 0.90
CA ILE A 65 -2.67 -10.39 -0.33
C ILE A 65 -3.74 -11.46 -0.57
N SER A 66 -3.81 -12.44 0.32
CA SER A 66 -4.81 -13.50 0.26
C SER A 66 -6.22 -12.90 0.22
N PRO A 67 -7.13 -13.43 -0.64
CA PRO A 67 -8.51 -12.96 -0.70
C PRO A 67 -9.17 -13.00 0.68
N ARG A 68 -9.95 -11.96 1.00
CA ARG A 68 -10.80 -11.98 2.19
C ARG A 68 -12.23 -12.27 1.76
N GLU A 69 -12.97 -12.99 2.62
CA GLU A 69 -14.39 -13.26 2.39
C GLU A 69 -15.17 -11.94 2.20
N GLY A 70 -15.97 -11.87 1.14
CA GLY A 70 -16.75 -10.67 0.79
C GLY A 70 -15.95 -9.46 0.31
N GLU A 71 -14.64 -9.58 0.06
CA GLU A 71 -13.83 -8.47 -0.45
C GLU A 71 -14.04 -8.25 -1.95
N ALA A 72 -14.48 -7.05 -2.33
CA ALA A 72 -14.56 -6.65 -3.73
C ALA A 72 -13.18 -6.64 -4.40
N THR A 73 -13.13 -7.02 -5.68
CA THR A 73 -11.91 -7.04 -6.50
C THR A 73 -11.17 -5.71 -6.48
N SER A 74 -11.89 -4.58 -6.55
CA SER A 74 -11.30 -3.23 -6.49
C SER A 74 -10.61 -2.94 -5.16
N THR A 75 -11.22 -3.35 -4.04
CA THR A 75 -10.66 -3.21 -2.69
C THR A 75 -9.40 -4.06 -2.52
N ARG A 76 -9.44 -5.31 -3.00
CA ARG A 76 -8.28 -6.19 -2.99
C ARG A 76 -7.12 -5.61 -3.79
N SER A 77 -7.42 -5.09 -4.98
CA SER A 77 -6.43 -4.52 -5.90
C SER A 77 -5.79 -3.24 -5.37
N HIS A 78 -6.59 -2.39 -4.70
CA HIS A 78 -6.08 -1.25 -3.95
C HIS A 78 -5.15 -1.67 -2.80
N ARG A 79 -5.55 -2.67 -2.01
CA ARG A 79 -4.74 -3.23 -0.90
C ARG A 79 -3.39 -3.78 -1.40
N ILE A 80 -3.40 -4.52 -2.51
CA ILE A 80 -2.19 -5.07 -3.14
C ILE A 80 -1.30 -3.93 -3.64
N THR A 81 -1.86 -2.97 -4.38
CA THR A 81 -1.09 -1.86 -4.95
C THR A 81 -0.45 -1.00 -3.86
N CYS A 82 -1.17 -0.74 -2.76
CA CYS A 82 -0.66 0.01 -1.63
C CYS A 82 0.59 -0.67 -1.02
N ILE A 83 0.55 -1.98 -0.77
CA ILE A 83 1.71 -2.70 -0.21
C ILE A 83 2.82 -2.89 -1.23
N ARG A 84 2.50 -3.07 -2.52
CA ARG A 84 3.52 -3.10 -3.58
C ARG A 84 4.33 -1.80 -3.62
N GLN A 85 3.65 -0.66 -3.59
CA GLN A 85 4.30 0.65 -3.58
C GLN A 85 5.12 0.88 -2.31
N PHE A 86 4.64 0.39 -1.17
CA PHE A 86 5.39 0.44 0.08
C PHE A 86 6.64 -0.45 0.04
N ALA A 87 6.56 -1.67 -0.49
CA ALA A 87 7.71 -2.55 -0.66
C ALA A 87 8.78 -1.93 -1.60
N ILE A 88 8.35 -1.30 -2.69
CA ILE A 88 9.26 -0.55 -3.58
C ILE A 88 9.96 0.58 -2.82
N TYR A 89 9.22 1.34 -2.00
CA TYR A 89 9.80 2.39 -1.17
C TYR A 89 10.83 1.84 -0.17
N LEU A 90 10.52 0.73 0.50
CA LEU A 90 11.44 0.06 1.41
C LEU A 90 12.73 -0.41 0.72
N ASN A 91 12.62 -1.00 -0.48
CA ASN A 91 13.80 -1.40 -1.25
C ASN A 91 14.68 -0.20 -1.63
N HIS A 92 14.10 0.95 -1.98
CA HIS A 92 14.87 2.16 -2.24
C HIS A 92 15.61 2.70 -1.01
N LEU A 93 15.13 2.41 0.19
CA LEU A 93 15.82 2.72 1.45
C LEU A 93 16.84 1.65 1.86
N GLY A 94 16.98 0.56 1.10
CA GLY A 94 17.91 -0.54 1.39
C GLY A 94 17.37 -1.64 2.31
N TYR A 95 16.05 -1.70 2.53
CA TYR A 95 15.43 -2.81 3.23
C TYR A 95 15.10 -3.97 2.29
N GLU A 96 15.13 -5.20 2.80
CA GLU A 96 14.70 -6.38 2.07
C GLU A 96 13.16 -6.48 2.07
N ALA A 97 12.52 -6.00 1.00
CA ALA A 97 11.08 -6.06 0.85
C ALA A 97 10.67 -6.73 -0.47
N TYR A 98 9.98 -7.87 -0.36
CA TYR A 98 9.41 -8.57 -1.49
C TYR A 98 8.35 -7.73 -2.19
N VAL A 99 8.60 -7.42 -3.46
CA VAL A 99 7.67 -6.68 -4.33
C VAL A 99 6.68 -7.68 -4.95
N ILE A 100 5.41 -7.53 -4.59
CA ILE A 100 4.33 -8.36 -5.11
C ILE A 100 4.24 -8.21 -6.64
N PRO A 101 4.30 -9.29 -7.44
CA PRO A 101 4.16 -9.20 -8.89
C PRO A 101 2.76 -8.72 -9.29
N GLU A 102 2.59 -8.37 -10.56
CA GLU A 102 1.27 -8.08 -11.09
C GLU A 102 0.39 -9.34 -11.09
N ILE A 103 -0.87 -9.17 -10.67
CA ILE A 103 -1.83 -10.26 -10.59
C ILE A 103 -2.88 -10.03 -11.66
N LYS A 104 -2.88 -10.89 -12.68
CA LYS A 104 -3.82 -10.85 -13.80
C LYS A 104 -5.26 -10.90 -13.28
N GLY A 105 -6.14 -10.07 -13.83
CA GLY A 105 -7.56 -9.99 -13.45
C GLY A 105 -7.87 -9.16 -12.20
N LEU A 106 -6.85 -8.58 -11.54
CA LEU A 106 -7.03 -7.63 -10.43
C LEU A 106 -6.76 -6.18 -10.86
N THR A 107 -5.94 -5.96 -11.88
CA THR A 107 -5.74 -4.63 -12.45
C THR A 107 -6.94 -4.24 -13.31
N ARG A 108 -7.46 -3.01 -13.14
CA ARG A 108 -8.32 -2.41 -14.16
C ARG A 108 -7.43 -2.00 -15.31
N ASP A 109 -7.54 -2.68 -16.45
CA ASP A 109 -7.06 -2.17 -17.73
C ASP A 109 -7.82 -0.87 -18.02
N SER A 110 -7.26 0.27 -17.62
CA SER A 110 -7.86 1.56 -17.93
C SER A 110 -6.84 2.67 -17.81
N PHE A 111 -5.89 2.69 -18.76
CA PHE A 111 -5.41 3.95 -19.29
C PHE A 111 -4.91 3.74 -20.72
N VAL A 112 -5.80 3.93 -21.70
CA VAL A 112 -5.39 4.26 -23.08
C VAL A 112 -5.39 5.79 -23.14
N PRO A 113 -4.24 6.47 -23.20
CA PRO A 113 -4.20 7.92 -23.32
C PRO A 113 -4.77 8.30 -24.68
N TYR A 114 -5.96 8.92 -24.70
CA TYR A 114 -6.45 9.58 -25.91
C TYR A 114 -5.80 10.96 -25.97
N ILE A 115 -4.65 11.05 -26.65
CA ILE A 115 -4.00 12.32 -26.95
C ILE A 115 -4.82 12.99 -28.06
N LEU A 116 -5.64 13.98 -27.70
CA LEU A 116 -6.25 14.89 -28.67
C LEU A 116 -5.17 15.89 -29.12
N HIS A 117 -4.56 15.64 -30.28
CA HIS A 117 -3.85 16.71 -30.98
C HIS A 117 -4.90 17.71 -31.51
N ALA A 118 -4.96 18.89 -30.88
CA ALA A 118 -5.63 20.05 -31.46
C ALA A 118 -4.76 20.57 -32.61
N ASN A 119 -5.16 20.27 -33.84
CA ASN A 119 -4.61 20.90 -35.04
C ASN A 119 -4.96 22.40 -34.99
N ARG A 120 -3.95 23.26 -35.12
CA ARG A 120 -4.10 24.67 -35.41
C ARG A 120 -4.32 24.89 -36.91
#